data_AF-A0A935D0F8-F1
#
_entry.id   AF-A0A935D0F8-F1
#
_cell.length_a   1.000
_cell.length_b   1.000
_cell.length_c   1.000
_cell.angle_alpha   90.00
_cell.angle_beta   90.00
_cell.angle_gamma   90.00
#
_symmetry.space_group_name_H-M   'P 1'
#
loop_
_entity.id
_entity.type
_entity.pdbx_description
1 polymer ?
#
loop_
_entity_poly.entity_id
_entity_poly.type
_entity_poly.pdbx_seq_one_letter_code
_entity_poly.pdbx_strand_id
1 'polypeptide(L)'
;MDNINFHMVDQFFQPIISSLPKILGAIGLFILGFIIAKVIRRLTKTFLVKIKVDKLADKLDEIELFANTKIKLVISSIVAGIIYYLLLVVFTIAITDMLNLTTVSYYLTTIINYLPQAFTAIAFLIVGVLFADFIRKMVYSAAKSIGIPSSRIISTVLFYFLFINVFISALTQAGIDTEFIQSNITMIIGGVVVAFALGYGIASKDVMSSILASYYNKRFKEGDTITIESYTGQIVSISNTDFVLKADNKMVVIPLSKISKESIVIHASLSNDLVDSKMS
;
A
#
# COMPACT_ATOMS: atom_id res chain seq x y z
N MET A 1 -29.64 -73.25 -32.45
CA MET A 1 -29.05 -72.18 -33.30
C MET A 1 -29.64 -70.89 -32.81
N ASP A 2 -28.82 -70.12 -32.11
CA ASP A 2 -29.23 -69.02 -31.25
C ASP A 2 -29.84 -67.88 -32.05
N ASN A 3 -31.02 -67.43 -31.62
CA ASN A 3 -31.53 -66.12 -31.98
C ASN A 3 -30.60 -65.07 -31.37
N ILE A 4 -29.55 -64.69 -32.11
CA ILE A 4 -28.77 -63.50 -31.80
C ILE A 4 -29.76 -62.34 -31.77
N ASN A 5 -29.98 -61.78 -30.59
CA ASN A 5 -31.00 -60.77 -30.36
C ASN A 5 -30.51 -59.44 -30.95
N PHE A 6 -30.76 -59.21 -32.24
CA PHE A 6 -30.39 -57.99 -32.97
C PHE A 6 -30.89 -56.70 -32.30
N HIS A 7 -31.95 -56.78 -31.48
CA HIS A 7 -32.43 -55.68 -30.66
C HIS A 7 -31.40 -55.16 -29.63
N MET A 8 -30.50 -56.02 -29.12
CA MET A 8 -29.44 -55.56 -28.23
C MET A 8 -28.38 -54.76 -29.00
N VAL A 9 -28.03 -55.20 -30.21
CA VAL A 9 -27.11 -54.47 -31.09
C VAL A 9 -27.67 -53.09 -31.41
N ASP A 10 -28.93 -52.99 -31.80
CA ASP A 10 -29.59 -51.70 -32.08
C ASP A 10 -29.60 -50.77 -30.85
N GLN A 11 -29.85 -51.29 -29.65
CA GLN A 11 -29.82 -50.49 -28.41
C GLN A 11 -28.43 -49.92 -28.09
N PHE A 12 -27.35 -50.58 -28.51
CA PHE A 12 -25.98 -50.06 -28.36
C PHE A 12 -25.59 -49.06 -29.46
N PHE A 13 -26.04 -49.25 -30.70
CA PHE A 13 -25.63 -48.41 -31.84
C PHE A 13 -26.49 -47.15 -32.01
N GLN A 14 -27.76 -47.16 -31.60
CA GLN A 14 -28.66 -46.00 -31.73
C GLN A 14 -28.18 -44.73 -30.99
N PRO A 15 -27.65 -44.80 -29.75
CA PRO A 15 -27.06 -43.64 -29.07
C PRO A 15 -25.83 -43.06 -29.77
N ILE A 16 -25.03 -43.91 -30.44
CA ILE A 16 -23.81 -43.51 -31.15
C ILE A 16 -24.18 -42.75 -32.43
N ILE A 17 -25.12 -43.30 -33.22
CA ILE A 17 -25.58 -42.70 -34.47
C ILE A 17 -26.29 -41.36 -34.20
N SER A 18 -27.12 -41.28 -33.16
CA SER A 18 -27.82 -40.05 -32.76
C SER A 18 -26.90 -38.97 -32.17
N SER A 19 -25.68 -39.33 -31.74
CA SER A 19 -24.67 -38.39 -31.26
C SER A 19 -23.79 -37.81 -32.37
N LEU A 20 -23.74 -38.45 -33.55
CA LEU A 20 -22.88 -38.02 -34.66
C LEU A 20 -23.18 -36.58 -35.14
N PRO A 21 -24.45 -36.15 -35.32
CA PRO A 21 -24.75 -34.76 -35.67
C PRO A 21 -24.30 -33.76 -34.59
N LYS A 22 -24.39 -34.15 -33.31
CA LYS A 22 -23.95 -33.31 -32.19
C LYS A 22 -22.43 -33.13 -32.16
N ILE A 23 -21.69 -34.21 -32.44
CA ILE A 23 -20.23 -34.17 -32.53
C ILE A 23 -19.77 -33.28 -33.69
N LEU A 24 -20.41 -33.40 -34.87
CA LEU A 24 -20.10 -32.55 -36.02
C LEU A 24 -20.37 -31.07 -35.72
N GLY A 25 -21.51 -30.76 -35.09
CA GLY A 25 -21.82 -29.40 -34.67
C GLY A 25 -20.85 -28.86 -33.61
N ALA A 26 -20.43 -29.69 -32.65
CA ALA A 26 -19.41 -29.34 -31.66
C ALA A 26 -18.05 -29.00 -32.29
N ILE A 27 -17.62 -29.78 -33.29
CA ILE A 27 -16.39 -29.49 -34.04
C ILE A 27 -16.52 -28.17 -34.80
N GLY A 28 -17.64 -27.95 -35.48
CA GLY A 28 -17.92 -26.68 -36.17
C GLY A 28 -17.89 -25.48 -35.23
N LEU A 29 -18.54 -25.60 -34.07
CA LEU A 29 -18.57 -24.56 -33.03
C LEU A 29 -17.18 -24.31 -32.43
N PHE A 30 -16.36 -25.34 -32.25
CA PHE A 30 -14.98 -25.20 -31.79
C PHE A 30 -14.13 -24.40 -32.78
N ILE A 31 -14.21 -24.72 -34.07
CA ILE A 31 -13.48 -24.01 -35.13
C ILE A 31 -13.91 -22.54 -35.16
N LEU A 32 -15.22 -22.29 -35.13
CA LEU A 32 -15.77 -20.93 -35.10
C LEU A 32 -15.28 -20.16 -33.88
N GLY A 33 -15.36 -20.77 -32.70
CA GLY A 33 -14.93 -20.17 -31.44
C GLY A 33 -13.45 -19.85 -31.42
N PHE A 34 -12.61 -20.74 -31.95
CA PHE A 34 -11.17 -20.52 -32.08
C PHE A 34 -10.84 -19.31 -32.98
N ILE A 35 -11.53 -19.19 -34.11
CA ILE A 35 -11.35 -18.05 -35.03
C ILE A 35 -11.78 -16.75 -34.34
N ILE A 36 -12.96 -16.71 -33.72
CA ILE A 36 -13.49 -15.54 -33.02
C ILE A 36 -12.55 -15.12 -31.89
N ALA A 37 -12.10 -16.07 -31.06
CA ALA A 37 -11.19 -15.80 -29.96
C ALA A 37 -9.87 -15.17 -30.45
N LYS A 38 -9.31 -15.69 -31.55
CA LYS A 38 -8.08 -15.15 -32.15
C LYS A 38 -8.26 -13.73 -32.68
N VAL A 39 -9.40 -13.42 -33.28
CA VAL A 39 -9.73 -12.07 -33.75
C VAL A 39 -9.87 -11.11 -32.57
N ILE A 40 -10.68 -11.46 -31.57
CA ILE A 40 -10.90 -10.62 -30.38
C ILE A 40 -9.58 -10.39 -29.63
N ARG A 41 -8.74 -11.42 -29.45
CA ARG A 41 -7.40 -11.27 -28.86
C ARG A 41 -6.59 -10.16 -29.52
N ARG A 42 -6.58 -10.13 -30.87
CA ARG A 42 -5.83 -9.12 -31.63
C ARG A 42 -6.42 -7.74 -31.41
N LEU A 43 -7.75 -7.60 -31.50
CA LEU A 43 -8.44 -6.33 -31.28
C LEU A 43 -8.19 -5.79 -29.88
N THR A 44 -8.36 -6.62 -28.85
CA THR A 44 -8.09 -6.29 -27.45
C THR A 44 -6.65 -5.86 -27.25
N LYS A 45 -5.67 -6.61 -27.77
CA LYS A 45 -4.25 -6.25 -27.64
C LYS A 45 -3.99 -4.88 -28.27
N THR A 46 -4.47 -4.65 -29.49
CA THR A 46 -4.31 -3.37 -30.19
C THR A 46 -4.94 -2.22 -29.41
N PHE A 47 -6.13 -2.43 -28.85
CA PHE A 47 -6.81 -1.44 -28.02
C PHE A 47 -6.03 -1.11 -26.74
N LEU A 48 -5.57 -2.13 -26.00
CA LEU A 48 -4.80 -1.95 -24.76
C LEU A 48 -3.45 -1.26 -24.99
N VAL A 49 -2.77 -1.59 -26.09
CA VAL A 49 -1.53 -0.90 -26.51
C VAL A 49 -1.85 0.56 -26.85
N LYS A 50 -2.96 0.84 -27.54
CA LYS A 50 -3.36 2.20 -27.93
C LYS A 50 -3.63 3.10 -26.72
N ILE A 51 -4.27 2.58 -25.67
CA ILE A 51 -4.49 3.32 -24.42
C ILE A 51 -3.27 3.30 -23.48
N LYS A 52 -2.14 2.69 -23.93
CA LYS A 52 -0.86 2.66 -23.21
C LYS A 52 -0.93 1.98 -21.84
N VAL A 53 -1.72 0.91 -21.70
CA VAL A 53 -1.78 0.12 -20.44
C VAL A 53 -0.41 -0.43 -20.06
N ASP A 54 0.44 -0.72 -21.04
CA ASP A 54 1.81 -1.22 -20.81
C ASP A 54 2.67 -0.25 -19.99
N LYS A 55 2.34 1.06 -19.95
CA LYS A 55 3.01 2.03 -19.06
C LYS A 55 2.86 1.70 -17.58
N LEU A 56 1.83 0.95 -17.20
CA LEU A 56 1.68 0.49 -15.82
C LEU A 56 2.77 -0.52 -15.47
N ALA A 57 3.20 -1.36 -16.43
CA ALA A 57 4.31 -2.29 -16.23
C ALA A 57 5.63 -1.53 -16.07
N ASP A 58 5.89 -0.54 -16.94
CA ASP A 58 7.08 0.30 -16.84
C ASP A 58 7.20 0.96 -15.45
N LYS A 59 6.07 1.47 -14.92
CA LYS A 59 6.03 2.06 -13.58
C LYS A 59 6.22 1.05 -12.45
N LEU A 60 5.78 -0.20 -12.63
CA LEU A 60 6.04 -1.26 -11.67
C LEU A 60 7.53 -1.61 -11.67
N ASP A 61 8.16 -1.69 -12.83
CA ASP A 61 9.59 -1.99 -12.99
C ASP A 61 10.50 -0.91 -12.33
N GLU A 62 10.03 0.34 -12.23
CA GLU A 62 10.72 1.41 -11.48
C GLU A 62 10.77 1.17 -9.95
N ILE A 63 9.89 0.32 -9.43
CA ILE A 63 9.82 0.03 -7.99
C ILE A 63 10.86 -1.04 -7.68
N GLU A 64 11.75 -0.76 -6.73
CA GLU A 64 12.87 -1.65 -6.34
C GLU A 64 12.44 -3.11 -6.07
N LEU A 65 11.22 -3.31 -5.58
CA LEU A 65 10.63 -4.64 -5.37
C LEU A 65 10.47 -5.47 -6.64
N PHE A 66 10.21 -4.84 -7.78
CA PHE A 66 9.93 -5.50 -9.05
C PHE A 66 11.08 -5.33 -10.05
N ALA A 67 11.96 -4.35 -9.86
CA ALA A 67 13.08 -4.01 -10.74
C ALA A 67 14.04 -5.18 -11.06
N ASN A 68 14.16 -6.17 -10.18
CA ASN A 68 15.05 -7.33 -10.36
C ASN A 68 14.38 -8.55 -11.02
N THR A 69 13.14 -8.43 -11.47
CA THR A 69 12.49 -9.53 -12.20
C THR A 69 13.02 -9.63 -13.62
N LYS A 70 13.48 -10.82 -14.02
CA LYS A 70 13.98 -11.09 -15.39
C LYS A 70 12.87 -11.11 -16.46
N ILE A 71 11.63 -10.86 -16.07
CA ILE A 71 10.44 -11.01 -16.92
C ILE A 71 9.99 -9.62 -17.36
N LYS A 72 10.13 -9.30 -18.65
CA LYS A 72 9.48 -8.11 -19.21
C LYS A 72 7.97 -8.30 -19.20
N LEU A 73 7.28 -7.61 -18.30
CA LEU A 73 5.83 -7.66 -18.18
C LEU A 73 5.18 -6.80 -19.27
N VAL A 74 4.36 -7.43 -20.12
CA VAL A 74 3.56 -6.71 -21.14
C VAL A 74 2.09 -6.93 -20.83
N ILE A 75 1.50 -6.02 -20.04
CA ILE A 75 0.14 -6.14 -19.51
C ILE A 75 -0.89 -6.30 -20.63
N SER A 76 -0.73 -5.57 -21.74
CA SER A 76 -1.61 -5.66 -22.91
C SER A 76 -1.65 -7.08 -23.49
N SER A 77 -0.50 -7.77 -23.51
CA SER A 77 -0.40 -9.13 -24.03
C SER A 77 -0.94 -10.16 -23.05
N ILE A 78 -0.76 -9.95 -21.74
CA ILE A 78 -1.31 -10.80 -20.69
C ILE A 78 -2.84 -10.73 -20.71
N VAL A 79 -3.41 -9.52 -20.64
CA VAL A 79 -4.87 -9.32 -20.62
C VAL A 79 -5.52 -9.84 -21.90
N ALA A 80 -4.93 -9.56 -23.07
CA ALA A 80 -5.42 -10.11 -24.33
C ALA A 80 -5.32 -11.65 -24.38
N GLY A 81 -4.28 -12.23 -23.77
CA GLY A 81 -4.15 -13.68 -23.58
C GLY A 81 -5.26 -14.25 -22.70
N ILE A 82 -5.56 -13.62 -21.57
CA ILE A 82 -6.64 -14.06 -20.67
C ILE A 82 -7.98 -14.02 -21.39
N ILE A 83 -8.30 -12.92 -22.10
CA ILE A 83 -9.54 -12.81 -22.88
C ILE A 83 -9.63 -13.90 -23.97
N TYR A 84 -8.53 -14.23 -24.62
CA TYR A 84 -8.48 -15.33 -25.59
C TYR A 84 -8.87 -16.67 -24.96
N TYR A 85 -8.25 -17.03 -23.83
CA TYR A 85 -8.56 -18.29 -23.14
C TYR A 85 -9.97 -18.28 -22.56
N LEU A 86 -10.45 -17.15 -22.05
CA LEU A 86 -11.82 -16.99 -21.55
C LEU A 86 -12.83 -17.30 -22.66
N LEU A 87 -12.65 -16.73 -23.85
CA LEU A 87 -13.52 -17.00 -24.99
C LEU A 87 -13.48 -18.48 -25.37
N LEU A 88 -12.31 -19.12 -25.38
CA LEU A 88 -12.24 -20.57 -25.63
C LEU A 88 -13.02 -21.38 -24.59
N VAL A 89 -12.98 -21.00 -23.31
CA VAL A 89 -13.78 -21.66 -22.27
C VAL A 89 -15.28 -21.44 -22.52
N VAL A 90 -15.71 -20.23 -22.90
CA VAL A 90 -17.13 -19.95 -23.24
C VAL A 90 -17.62 -20.84 -24.39
N PHE A 91 -16.84 -20.96 -25.47
CA PHE A 91 -17.20 -21.86 -26.56
C PHE A 91 -17.15 -23.33 -26.12
N THR A 92 -16.22 -23.70 -25.25
CA THR A 92 -16.13 -25.06 -24.69
C THR A 92 -17.36 -25.39 -23.85
N ILE A 93 -17.88 -24.44 -23.05
CA ILE A 93 -19.14 -24.60 -22.29
C ILE A 93 -20.28 -24.93 -23.25
N ALA A 94 -20.45 -24.12 -24.30
CA ALA A 94 -21.50 -24.35 -25.30
C ALA A 94 -21.36 -25.71 -26.02
N ILE A 95 -20.13 -26.15 -26.29
CA ILE A 95 -19.85 -27.50 -26.84
C ILE A 95 -20.24 -28.59 -25.84
N THR A 96 -19.84 -28.43 -24.57
CA THR A 96 -20.15 -29.41 -23.52
C THR A 96 -21.64 -29.51 -23.27
N ASP A 97 -22.38 -28.40 -23.32
CA ASP A 97 -23.85 -28.40 -23.23
C ASP A 97 -24.49 -29.10 -24.42
N MET A 98 -24.02 -28.83 -25.63
CA MET A 98 -24.48 -29.50 -26.86
C MET A 98 -24.26 -31.01 -26.81
N LEU A 99 -23.16 -31.46 -26.19
CA LEU A 99 -22.82 -32.86 -25.98
C LEU A 99 -23.46 -33.47 -24.71
N ASN A 100 -24.30 -32.72 -23.99
CA ASN A 100 -24.92 -33.11 -22.72
C ASN A 100 -23.93 -33.47 -21.59
N LEU A 101 -22.73 -32.87 -21.60
CA LEU A 101 -21.69 -33.00 -20.58
C LEU A 101 -21.89 -31.97 -19.46
N THR A 102 -23.05 -32.03 -18.80
CA THR A 102 -23.52 -31.02 -17.84
C THR A 102 -22.56 -30.78 -16.67
N THR A 103 -21.94 -31.84 -16.14
CA THR A 103 -20.92 -31.72 -15.08
C THR A 103 -19.71 -30.90 -15.53
N VAL A 104 -19.24 -31.11 -16.76
CA VAL A 104 -18.08 -30.37 -17.31
C VAL A 104 -18.44 -28.90 -17.50
N SER A 105 -19.61 -28.64 -18.10
CA SER A 105 -20.14 -27.28 -18.29
C SER A 105 -20.26 -26.51 -16.96
N TYR A 106 -20.75 -27.17 -15.91
CA TYR A 106 -20.88 -26.58 -14.58
C TYR A 106 -19.53 -26.12 -13.99
N TYR A 107 -18.50 -26.97 -14.05
CA TYR A 107 -17.17 -26.62 -13.54
C TYR A 107 -16.50 -25.52 -14.39
N LEU A 108 -16.65 -25.57 -15.71
CA LEU A 108 -16.15 -24.50 -16.59
C LEU A 108 -16.84 -23.16 -16.32
N THR A 109 -18.15 -23.16 -16.10
CA THR A 109 -18.93 -21.96 -15.72
C THR A 109 -18.47 -21.41 -14.38
N THR A 110 -18.20 -22.29 -13.41
CA THR A 110 -17.64 -21.90 -12.11
C THR A 110 -16.29 -21.20 -12.28
N ILE A 111 -15.39 -21.73 -13.12
CA ILE A 111 -14.10 -21.09 -13.42
C ILE A 111 -14.30 -19.70 -14.02
N ILE A 112 -15.24 -19.53 -14.96
CA ILE A 112 -15.55 -18.22 -15.54
C ILE A 112 -16.01 -17.23 -14.47
N ASN A 113 -16.84 -17.66 -13.53
CA ASN A 113 -17.36 -16.80 -12.47
C ASN A 113 -16.28 -16.32 -11.49
N TYR A 114 -15.15 -17.03 -11.37
CA TYR A 114 -13.97 -16.57 -10.62
C TYR A 114 -13.11 -15.55 -11.38
N LEU A 115 -13.20 -15.48 -12.71
CA LEU A 115 -12.37 -14.57 -13.50
C LEU A 115 -12.59 -13.09 -13.17
N PRO A 116 -13.83 -12.57 -13.03
CA PRO A 116 -14.06 -11.20 -12.60
C PRO A 116 -13.35 -10.84 -11.30
N GLN A 117 -13.41 -11.73 -10.29
CA GLN A 117 -12.75 -11.56 -9.00
C GLN A 117 -11.22 -11.51 -9.14
N ALA A 118 -10.65 -12.44 -9.92
CA ALA A 118 -9.22 -12.44 -10.22
C ALA A 118 -8.77 -11.17 -10.95
N PHE A 119 -9.56 -10.67 -11.90
CA PHE A 119 -9.28 -9.41 -12.60
C PHE A 119 -9.31 -8.21 -11.66
N THR A 120 -10.31 -8.12 -10.77
CA THR A 120 -10.39 -7.04 -9.78
C THR A 120 -9.19 -7.07 -8.83
N ALA A 121 -8.82 -8.25 -8.34
CA ALA A 121 -7.65 -8.44 -7.47
C ALA A 121 -6.34 -7.97 -8.11
N ILE A 122 -6.09 -8.39 -9.36
CA ILE A 122 -4.88 -8.00 -10.10
C ILE A 122 -4.88 -6.50 -10.36
N ALA A 123 -6.00 -5.93 -10.83
CA ALA A 123 -6.11 -4.51 -11.09
C ALA A 123 -5.88 -3.67 -9.83
N PHE A 124 -6.49 -4.08 -8.71
CA PHE A 124 -6.32 -3.43 -7.42
C PHE A 124 -4.88 -3.51 -6.92
N LEU A 125 -4.23 -4.68 -7.05
CA LEU A 125 -2.84 -4.83 -6.65
C LEU A 125 -1.93 -3.88 -7.45
N ILE A 126 -2.08 -3.84 -8.77
CA ILE A 126 -1.28 -2.95 -9.64
C ILE A 126 -1.50 -1.49 -9.22
N VAL A 127 -2.76 -1.04 -9.16
CA VAL A 127 -3.08 0.35 -8.83
C VAL A 127 -2.63 0.71 -7.42
N GLY A 128 -2.89 -0.16 -6.45
CA GLY A 128 -2.54 0.06 -5.05
C GLY A 128 -1.03 0.11 -4.81
N VAL A 129 -0.25 -0.73 -5.49
CA VAL A 129 1.22 -0.70 -5.40
C VAL A 129 1.79 0.59 -5.99
N LEU A 130 1.28 1.02 -7.15
CA LEU A 130 1.68 2.28 -7.75
C LEU A 130 1.31 3.48 -6.86
N PHE A 131 0.14 3.42 -6.22
CA PHE A 131 -0.29 4.44 -5.26
C PHE A 131 0.60 4.44 -4.00
N ALA A 132 0.92 3.27 -3.46
CA ALA A 132 1.84 3.15 -2.31
C ALA A 132 3.23 3.73 -2.64
N ASP A 133 3.76 3.47 -3.83
CA ASP A 133 5.04 4.04 -4.27
C ASP A 133 4.96 5.56 -4.49
N PHE A 134 3.83 6.06 -5.00
CA PHE A 134 3.59 7.49 -5.11
C PHE A 134 3.64 8.17 -3.72
N ILE A 135 2.95 7.60 -2.73
CA ILE A 135 3.00 8.09 -1.34
C ILE A 135 4.41 7.99 -0.75
N ARG A 136 5.14 6.89 -1.01
CA ARG A 136 6.55 6.73 -0.62
C ARG A 136 7.41 7.89 -1.13
N LYS A 137 7.31 8.19 -2.43
CA LYS A 137 8.07 9.27 -3.09
C LYS A 137 7.71 10.65 -2.52
N MET A 138 6.43 10.90 -2.25
CA MET A 138 5.97 12.14 -1.60
C MET A 138 6.57 12.29 -0.19
N VAL A 139 6.45 11.27 0.64
CA VAL A 139 6.95 11.29 2.03
C VAL A 139 8.47 11.38 2.07
N TYR A 140 9.17 10.67 1.18
CA TYR A 140 10.62 10.78 1.04
C TYR A 140 11.03 12.23 0.73
N SER A 141 10.36 12.85 -0.24
CA SER A 141 10.68 14.21 -0.69
C SER A 141 10.40 15.23 0.41
N ALA A 142 9.25 15.12 1.09
CA ALA A 142 8.89 16.01 2.19
C ALA A 142 9.83 15.86 3.40
N ALA A 143 10.17 14.64 3.78
CA ALA A 143 11.10 14.39 4.89
C ALA A 143 12.51 14.89 4.55
N LYS A 144 12.96 14.70 3.31
CA LYS A 144 14.26 15.19 2.84
C LYS A 144 14.31 16.72 2.78
N SER A 145 13.23 17.40 2.37
CA SER A 145 13.21 18.87 2.26
C SER A 145 13.32 19.58 3.60
N ILE A 146 12.90 18.95 4.70
CA ILE A 146 13.04 19.49 6.05
C ILE A 146 14.27 18.94 6.81
N GLY A 147 15.17 18.25 6.10
CA GLY A 147 16.45 17.81 6.65
C GLY A 147 16.39 16.58 7.56
N ILE A 148 15.32 15.76 7.52
CA ILE A 148 15.26 14.52 8.30
C ILE A 148 16.30 13.51 7.78
N PRO A 149 17.32 13.13 8.57
CA PRO A 149 18.37 12.20 8.13
C PRO A 149 17.82 10.83 7.73
N SER A 150 16.77 10.37 8.43
CA SER A 150 16.13 9.06 8.23
C SER A 150 15.01 9.06 7.18
N SER A 151 14.93 10.08 6.31
CA SER A 151 13.89 10.23 5.28
C SER A 151 13.68 8.97 4.43
N ARG A 152 14.78 8.31 4.02
CA ARG A 152 14.72 7.05 3.25
C ARG A 152 14.05 5.95 4.04
N ILE A 153 14.49 5.69 5.28
CA ILE A 153 13.95 4.61 6.12
C ILE A 153 12.45 4.81 6.36
N ILE A 154 12.05 6.03 6.74
CA ILE A 154 10.64 6.36 7.02
C ILE A 154 9.77 6.08 5.78
N SER A 155 10.19 6.56 4.62
CA SER A 155 9.45 6.33 3.38
C SER A 155 9.37 4.85 3.00
N THR A 156 10.46 4.09 3.17
CA THR A 156 10.50 2.65 2.86
C THR A 156 9.61 1.84 3.80
N VAL A 157 9.64 2.12 5.12
CA VAL A 157 8.74 1.48 6.09
C VAL A 157 7.27 1.74 5.74
N LEU A 158 6.94 2.99 5.42
CA LEU A 158 5.59 3.36 4.98
C LEU A 158 5.17 2.60 3.72
N PHE A 159 6.06 2.49 2.74
CA PHE A 159 5.78 1.75 1.52
C PHE A 159 5.45 0.28 1.80
N TYR A 160 6.26 -0.41 2.60
CA TYR A 160 6.00 -1.81 2.96
C TYR A 160 4.71 -1.97 3.75
N PHE A 161 4.40 -1.03 4.66
CA PHE A 161 3.14 -0.98 5.37
C PHE A 161 1.94 -0.85 4.42
N LEU A 162 2.00 0.05 3.44
CA LEU A 162 0.93 0.19 2.44
C LEU A 162 0.87 -1.03 1.52
N PHE A 163 2.03 -1.52 1.07
CA PHE A 163 2.13 -2.68 0.20
C PHE A 163 1.47 -3.92 0.79
N ILE A 164 1.76 -4.25 2.06
CA ILE A 164 1.16 -5.42 2.71
C ILE A 164 -0.36 -5.30 2.82
N ASN A 165 -0.88 -4.11 3.13
CA ASN A 165 -2.32 -3.85 3.17
C ASN A 165 -2.97 -3.97 1.79
N VAL A 166 -2.34 -3.42 0.75
CA VAL A 166 -2.79 -3.53 -0.64
C VAL A 166 -2.77 -5.00 -1.08
N PHE A 167 -1.72 -5.74 -0.73
CA PHE A 167 -1.59 -7.15 -1.07
C PHE A 167 -2.69 -7.99 -0.42
N ILE A 168 -2.93 -7.83 0.89
CA ILE A 168 -4.00 -8.53 1.59
C ILE A 168 -5.36 -8.16 0.99
N SER A 169 -5.60 -6.89 0.71
CA SER A 169 -6.86 -6.42 0.09
C SER A 169 -7.07 -6.99 -1.31
N ALA A 170 -5.99 -7.22 -2.07
CA ALA A 170 -6.04 -7.90 -3.36
C ALA A 170 -6.39 -9.39 -3.18
N LEU A 171 -5.86 -10.07 -2.16
CA LEU A 171 -6.26 -11.45 -1.84
C LEU A 171 -7.75 -11.53 -1.46
N THR A 172 -8.26 -10.59 -0.66
CA THR A 172 -9.69 -10.50 -0.35
C THR A 172 -10.54 -10.37 -1.62
N GLN A 173 -10.12 -9.52 -2.56
CA GLN A 173 -10.79 -9.37 -3.87
C GLN A 173 -10.69 -10.62 -4.76
N ALA A 174 -9.66 -11.44 -4.57
CA ALA A 174 -9.51 -12.72 -5.24
C ALA A 174 -10.42 -13.81 -4.63
N GLY A 175 -11.23 -13.47 -3.62
CA GLY A 175 -12.11 -14.42 -2.91
C GLY A 175 -11.38 -15.24 -1.85
N ILE A 176 -10.16 -14.85 -1.47
CA ILE A 176 -9.38 -15.54 -0.43
C ILE A 176 -9.82 -14.99 0.93
N ASP A 177 -10.17 -15.90 1.84
CA ASP A 177 -10.40 -15.54 3.23
C ASP A 177 -9.09 -15.05 3.86
N THR A 178 -9.11 -13.79 4.28
CA THR A 178 -7.95 -13.05 4.77
C THR A 178 -8.16 -12.54 6.19
N GLU A 179 -9.29 -12.85 6.82
CA GLU A 179 -9.64 -12.30 8.14
C GLU A 179 -8.59 -12.66 9.19
N PHE A 180 -8.18 -13.93 9.21
CA PHE A 180 -7.11 -14.41 10.08
C PHE A 180 -5.78 -13.65 9.85
N ILE A 181 -5.40 -13.43 8.58
CA ILE A 181 -4.16 -12.73 8.23
C ILE A 181 -4.24 -11.25 8.66
N GLN A 182 -5.36 -10.58 8.38
CA GLN A 182 -5.58 -9.17 8.75
C GLN A 182 -5.51 -8.96 10.27
N SER A 183 -6.16 -9.84 11.04
CA SER A 183 -6.17 -9.78 12.50
C SER A 183 -4.76 -9.91 13.09
N ASN A 184 -4.00 -10.92 12.66
CA ASN A 184 -2.63 -11.14 13.13
C ASN A 184 -1.69 -9.99 12.73
N ILE A 185 -1.77 -9.51 11.49
CA ILE A 185 -0.94 -8.39 11.01
C ILE A 185 -1.26 -7.10 11.77
N THR A 186 -2.54 -6.81 12.01
CA THR A 186 -2.98 -5.67 12.81
C THR A 186 -2.44 -5.75 14.24
N MET A 187 -2.45 -6.94 14.85
CA MET A 187 -1.91 -7.15 16.18
C MET A 187 -0.40 -6.93 16.24
N ILE A 188 0.35 -7.43 15.25
CA ILE A 188 1.81 -7.25 15.17
C ILE A 188 2.16 -5.78 14.97
N ILE A 189 1.56 -5.14 13.96
CA ILE A 189 1.84 -3.72 13.65
C ILE A 189 1.37 -2.84 14.81
N GLY A 190 0.19 -3.09 15.36
CA GLY A 190 -0.33 -2.39 16.53
C GLY A 190 0.60 -2.50 17.72
N GLY A 191 1.10 -3.70 18.02
CA GLY A 191 2.09 -3.93 19.07
C GLY A 191 3.39 -3.16 18.86
N VAL A 192 3.94 -3.18 17.64
CA VAL A 192 5.14 -2.42 17.26
C VAL A 192 4.90 -0.91 17.41
N VAL A 193 3.77 -0.41 16.89
CA VAL A 193 3.40 1.02 16.97
C VAL A 193 3.26 1.46 18.43
N VAL A 194 2.60 0.67 19.27
CA VAL A 194 2.47 0.96 20.71
C VAL A 194 3.83 0.97 21.39
N ALA A 195 4.69 -0.02 21.14
CA ALA A 195 6.04 -0.08 21.70
C ALA A 195 6.89 1.14 21.29
N PHE A 196 6.85 1.52 20.00
CA PHE A 196 7.53 2.71 19.50
C PHE A 196 6.95 3.99 20.09
N ALA A 197 5.63 4.12 20.17
CA ALA A 197 4.96 5.31 20.72
C ALA A 197 5.34 5.52 22.19
N LEU A 198 5.33 4.47 23.00
CA LEU A 198 5.73 4.53 24.41
C LEU A 198 7.22 4.83 24.56
N GLY A 199 8.07 4.09 23.85
CA GLY A 199 9.52 4.27 23.91
C GLY A 199 9.96 5.67 23.48
N TYR A 200 9.44 6.14 22.34
CA TYR A 200 9.72 7.48 21.85
C TYR A 200 9.08 8.56 22.72
N GLY A 201 7.85 8.36 23.20
CA GLY A 201 7.18 9.31 24.09
C GLY A 201 7.95 9.56 25.38
N ILE A 202 8.53 8.51 25.97
CA ILE A 202 9.40 8.62 27.14
C ILE A 202 10.72 9.29 26.77
N ALA A 203 11.38 8.84 25.69
CA ALA A 203 12.69 9.37 25.27
C ALA A 203 12.65 10.84 24.83
N SER A 204 11.54 11.31 24.26
CA SER A 204 11.37 12.68 23.76
C SER A 204 10.83 13.66 24.81
N LYS A 205 10.50 13.18 26.02
CA LYS A 205 9.85 13.97 27.09
C LYS A 205 10.59 15.27 27.38
N ASP A 206 11.91 15.22 27.55
CA ASP A 206 12.69 16.41 27.91
C ASP A 206 12.79 17.41 26.77
N VAL A 207 12.99 16.94 25.53
CA VAL A 207 13.03 17.81 24.34
C VAL A 207 11.67 18.49 24.12
N MET A 208 10.58 17.73 24.19
CA MET A 208 9.23 18.28 24.05
C MET A 208 8.92 19.28 25.18
N SER A 209 9.34 18.98 26.41
CA SER A 209 9.19 19.90 27.55
C SER A 209 9.93 21.22 27.30
N SER A 210 11.13 21.19 26.71
CA SER A 210 11.87 22.41 26.33
C SER A 210 11.16 23.20 25.23
N ILE A 211 10.66 22.54 24.18
CA ILE A 211 9.94 23.21 23.08
C ILE A 211 8.67 23.90 23.59
N LEU A 212 7.89 23.19 24.43
CA LEU A 212 6.69 23.77 25.05
C LEU A 212 7.05 24.93 25.98
N ALA A 213 8.11 24.78 26.78
CA ALA A 213 8.59 25.87 27.63
C ALA A 213 8.99 27.09 26.79
N SER A 214 9.70 26.92 25.67
CA SER A 214 10.05 28.01 24.76
C SER A 214 8.82 28.74 24.21
N TYR A 215 7.82 27.97 23.75
CA TYR A 215 6.61 28.54 23.14
C TYR A 215 5.78 29.36 24.13
N TYR A 216 5.66 28.90 25.38
CA TYR A 216 4.84 29.56 26.39
C TYR A 216 5.60 30.63 27.21
N ASN A 217 6.92 30.56 27.30
CA ASN A 217 7.69 31.39 28.21
C ASN A 217 8.36 32.58 27.49
N LYS A 218 7.57 33.62 27.21
CA LYS A 218 8.03 34.90 26.60
C LYS A 218 8.62 35.90 27.62
N ARG A 219 8.93 35.45 28.83
CA ARG A 219 9.33 36.32 29.96
C ARG A 219 10.79 36.76 29.93
N PHE A 220 11.62 36.08 29.14
CA PHE A 220 13.06 36.32 29.05
C PHE A 220 13.40 36.82 27.65
N LYS A 221 14.33 37.77 27.57
CA LYS A 221 14.86 38.32 26.33
C LYS A 221 16.37 38.18 26.30
N GLU A 222 16.93 38.13 25.10
CA GLU A 222 18.37 38.27 24.91
C GLU A 222 18.83 39.60 25.52
N GLY A 223 19.91 39.55 26.30
CA GLY A 223 20.42 40.68 27.07
C GLY A 223 20.00 40.72 28.54
N ASP A 224 18.98 39.97 28.96
CA ASP A 224 18.59 39.90 30.38
C ASP A 224 19.70 39.23 31.21
N THR A 225 19.96 39.75 32.41
CA THR A 225 20.83 39.08 33.39
C THR A 225 19.97 38.20 34.28
N ILE A 226 20.23 36.89 34.27
CA ILE A 226 19.49 35.94 35.10
C ILE A 226 20.44 35.09 35.95
N THR A 227 19.94 34.64 37.09
CA THR A 227 20.55 33.57 37.87
C THR A 227 19.67 32.34 37.81
N ILE A 228 20.29 31.22 37.45
CA ILE A 228 19.68 29.90 37.46
C ILE A 228 20.71 28.89 37.96
N GLU A 229 20.30 28.04 38.90
CA GLU A 229 21.21 27.20 39.70
C GLU A 229 22.34 28.05 40.32
N SER A 230 23.60 27.77 39.96
CA SER A 230 24.80 28.47 40.46
C SER A 230 25.39 29.48 39.46
N TYR A 231 24.76 29.65 38.29
CA TYR A 231 25.28 30.50 37.22
C TYR A 231 24.52 31.82 37.18
N THR A 232 25.26 32.93 37.25
CA THR A 232 24.74 34.28 37.03
C THR A 232 25.40 34.85 35.79
N GLY A 233 24.59 35.27 34.81
CA GLY A 233 25.12 35.74 33.55
C GLY A 233 24.07 36.37 32.65
N GLN A 234 24.52 36.90 31.52
CA GLN A 234 23.67 37.52 30.53
C GLN A 234 23.19 36.48 29.50
N ILE A 235 21.91 36.50 29.15
CA ILE A 235 21.36 35.68 28.07
C ILE A 235 21.92 36.16 26.74
N VAL A 236 22.68 35.30 26.06
CA VAL A 236 23.28 35.57 24.75
C VAL A 236 22.36 35.15 23.62
N SER A 237 21.71 34.00 23.75
CA SER A 237 20.79 33.50 22.73
C SER A 237 19.70 32.64 23.33
N ILE A 238 18.51 32.73 22.75
CA ILE A 238 17.35 31.89 23.09
C ILE A 238 16.99 31.00 21.89
N SER A 239 17.12 29.68 22.08
CA SER A 239 16.68 28.67 21.11
C SER A 239 15.36 28.04 21.54
N ASN A 240 14.81 27.13 20.72
CA ASN A 240 13.61 26.37 21.08
C ASN A 240 13.87 25.30 22.15
N THR A 241 15.13 24.97 22.43
CA THR A 241 15.52 23.86 23.31
C THR A 241 16.31 24.28 24.54
N ASP A 242 17.00 25.42 24.46
CA ASP A 242 17.99 25.85 25.44
C ASP A 242 18.19 27.38 25.42
N PHE A 243 18.73 27.89 26.53
CA PHE A 243 19.36 29.20 26.64
C PHE A 243 20.87 29.07 26.66
N VAL A 244 21.56 30.08 26.11
CA VAL A 244 23.01 30.22 26.26
C VAL A 244 23.30 31.46 27.11
N LEU A 245 23.93 31.26 28.26
CA LEU A 245 24.33 32.29 29.21
C LEU A 245 25.82 32.56 29.10
N LYS A 246 26.22 33.83 29.14
CA LYS A 246 27.61 34.23 29.34
C LYS A 246 27.84 34.54 30.82
N ALA A 247 28.58 33.68 31.51
CA ALA A 247 28.91 33.79 32.94
C ALA A 247 30.41 33.56 33.14
N ASP A 248 31.09 34.41 33.93
CA ASP A 248 32.52 34.27 34.30
C ASP A 248 33.45 33.90 33.14
N ASN A 249 33.28 34.60 32.00
CA ASN A 249 34.05 34.40 30.77
C ASN A 249 33.87 33.02 30.10
N LYS A 250 32.78 32.30 30.40
CA LYS A 250 32.38 31.03 29.79
C LYS A 250 30.95 31.12 29.24
N MET A 251 30.63 30.23 28.32
CA MET A 251 29.27 30.05 27.78
C MET A 251 28.64 28.81 28.44
N VAL A 252 27.47 28.98 29.05
CA VAL A 252 26.73 27.92 29.75
C VAL A 252 25.44 27.66 29.00
N VAL A 253 25.24 26.43 28.53
CA VAL A 253 24.03 26.01 27.82
C VAL A 253 23.07 25.36 28.81
N ILE A 254 21.87 25.91 28.93
CA ILE A 254 20.86 25.44 29.89
C ILE A 254 19.58 25.06 29.15
N PRO A 255 19.17 23.78 29.20
CA PRO A 255 17.92 23.33 28.59
C PRO A 255 16.70 24.04 29.18
N LEU A 256 15.77 24.47 28.33
CA LEU A 256 14.53 25.13 28.78
C LEU A 256 13.63 24.23 29.62
N SER A 257 13.75 22.91 29.48
CA SER A 257 13.05 21.94 30.32
C SER A 257 13.44 21.99 31.80
N LYS A 258 14.60 22.59 32.14
CA LYS A 258 14.98 22.88 33.53
C LYS A 258 14.32 24.14 34.07
N ILE A 259 14.06 25.12 33.21
CA ILE A 259 13.48 26.42 33.57
C ILE A 259 12.05 26.30 34.11
N SER A 260 11.29 25.34 33.60
CA SER A 260 9.95 25.06 34.13
C SER A 260 9.96 24.34 35.48
N LYS A 261 11.12 23.85 35.94
CA LYS A 261 11.27 23.05 37.16
C LYS A 261 12.00 23.81 38.28
N GLU A 262 12.78 24.83 37.94
CA GLU A 262 13.60 25.58 38.89
C GLU A 262 13.23 27.06 38.96
N SER A 263 13.51 27.69 40.12
CA SER A 263 13.31 29.13 40.29
C SER A 263 14.40 29.92 39.58
N ILE A 264 14.02 30.91 38.78
CA ILE A 264 14.93 31.83 38.09
C ILE A 264 14.81 33.21 38.71
N VAL A 265 15.95 33.81 39.02
CA VAL A 265 16.02 35.20 39.48
C VAL A 265 16.36 36.09 38.29
N ILE A 266 15.53 37.09 38.01
CA ILE A 266 15.76 38.09 36.97
C ILE A 266 16.40 39.31 37.64
N HIS A 267 17.64 39.62 37.25
CA HIS A 267 18.34 40.82 37.68
C HIS A 267 18.07 41.92 36.66
N ALA A 268 16.85 42.47 36.69
CA ALA A 268 16.54 43.65 35.91
C ALA A 268 17.42 44.82 36.41
N SER A 269 17.94 45.64 35.51
CA SER A 269 18.19 47.04 35.86
C SER A 269 16.84 47.57 36.35
N LEU A 270 16.76 47.96 37.63
CA LEU A 270 15.59 48.63 38.20
C LEU A 270 15.34 49.93 37.43
N SER A 271 14.66 49.81 36.30
CA SER A 271 13.83 50.86 35.72
C SER A 271 12.41 50.56 36.20
N ASN A 272 11.77 51.58 36.76
CA ASN A 272 10.61 51.55 37.65
C ASN A 272 9.30 50.96 37.08
N ASP A 273 9.30 50.23 35.97
CA ASP A 273 8.07 49.97 35.21
C ASP A 273 7.33 48.68 35.61
N LEU A 274 7.80 47.93 36.61
CA LEU A 274 7.15 46.69 37.06
C LEU A 274 6.27 46.84 38.32
N VAL A 275 6.16 48.04 38.90
CA VAL A 275 5.29 48.29 40.07
C VAL A 275 3.88 48.75 39.67
N ASP A 276 3.68 49.37 38.50
CA ASP A 276 2.40 50.02 38.16
C ASP A 276 1.31 49.12 37.52
N SER A 277 1.61 47.86 37.16
CA SER A 277 0.59 47.00 36.51
C SER A 277 -0.24 46.12 37.47
N LYS A 278 -0.11 46.30 38.79
CA LYS A 278 -0.85 45.53 39.81
C LYS A 278 -1.81 46.35 40.69
N MET A 279 -2.14 47.58 40.32
CA MET A 279 -3.16 48.39 41.03
C MET A 279 -4.25 49.00 40.12
N SER A 280 -4.62 48.31 39.03
CA SER A 280 -5.86 48.61 38.31
C SER A 280 -6.61 47.34 37.92
#